data_AF-A0A347TJX7-F1
#
_entry.id   AF-A0A347TJX7-F1
#
_cell.length_a   1.000
_cell.length_b   1.000
_cell.length_c   1.000
_cell.angle_alpha   90.00
_cell.angle_beta   90.00
_cell.angle_gamma   90.00
#
_symmetry.space_group_name_H-M   'P 1'
#
loop_
_entity.id
_entity.type
_entity.pdbx_description
1 polymer ?
#
loop_
_entity_poly.entity_id
_entity_poly.type
_entity_poly.pdbx_seq_one_letter_code
_entity_poly.pdbx_strand_id
1 'polypeptide(L)'
;MLKNNKYINKIKYYYKLAKEKKIDSYMILAGAAGVLLGLVCSIPIINKIFAWFILFGVVIKLYDFSEEIEKNIVPYDFNRLLPPPKK
;
A
#
# COMPACT_ATOMS: atom_id res chain seq x y z
N MET A 1 12.23 19.44 16.41
CA MET A 1 12.14 19.30 14.94
C MET A 1 13.23 18.34 14.47
N LEU A 2 12.87 17.10 14.16
CA LEU A 2 13.84 16.11 13.66
C LEU A 2 14.46 16.65 12.36
N LYS A 3 15.78 16.82 12.36
CA LYS A 3 16.59 17.20 11.22
C LYS A 3 16.27 16.20 10.09
N ASN A 4 15.46 16.62 9.12
CA ASN A 4 14.95 15.74 8.05
C ASN A 4 16.13 15.03 7.39
N ASN A 5 16.26 13.74 7.67
CA ASN A 5 17.36 12.93 7.21
C ASN A 5 17.21 12.77 5.69
N LYS A 6 18.23 13.13 4.90
CA LYS A 6 18.21 13.14 3.42
C LYS A 6 17.62 11.84 2.83
N TYR A 7 17.85 10.71 3.51
CA TYR A 7 17.32 9.40 3.16
C TYR A 7 15.78 9.30 3.28
N ILE A 8 15.18 9.85 4.33
CA ILE A 8 13.72 9.80 4.56
C ILE A 8 12.99 10.55 3.44
N ASN A 9 13.47 11.73 3.06
CA ASN A 9 12.88 12.51 1.96
C ASN A 9 12.99 11.76 0.63
N LYS A 10 14.11 11.07 0.40
CA LYS A 10 14.32 10.26 -0.80
C LYS A 10 13.35 9.07 -0.85
N ILE A 11 13.12 8.39 0.27
CA ILE A 11 12.15 7.30 0.39
C ILE A 11 10.72 7.81 0.10
N LYS A 12 10.32 8.92 0.73
CA LYS A 12 9.01 9.55 0.48
C LYS A 12 8.81 9.93 -0.99
N TYR A 13 9.85 10.46 -1.62
CA TYR A 13 9.81 10.79 -3.05
C TYR A 13 9.57 9.56 -3.93
N TYR A 14 10.33 8.48 -3.73
CA TYR A 14 10.14 7.26 -4.52
C TYR A 14 8.81 6.57 -4.24
N TYR A 15 8.34 6.61 -2.99
CA TYR A 15 7.01 6.13 -2.63
C TYR A 15 5.92 6.87 -3.41
N LYS A 16 5.97 8.21 -3.41
CA LYS A 16 5.02 9.04 -4.16
C LYS A 16 5.09 8.74 -5.66
N LEU A 17 6.29 8.61 -6.21
CA LEU A 17 6.49 8.28 -7.62
C LEU A 17 5.92 6.89 -7.98
N ALA A 18 6.08 5.91 -7.09
CA ALA A 18 5.54 4.57 -7.27
C ALA A 18 4.00 4.57 -7.29
N LYS A 19 3.39 5.37 -6.42
CA LYS A 19 1.94 5.58 -6.36
C LYS A 19 1.40 6.28 -7.61
N GLU A 20 2.03 7.37 -8.04
CA GLU A 20 1.64 8.11 -9.26
C GLU A 20 1.71 7.22 -10.51
N LYS A 21 2.71 6.35 -10.60
CA LYS A 21 2.88 5.40 -11.70
C LYS A 21 2.06 4.12 -11.57
N LYS A 22 1.24 3.97 -10.52
CA LYS A 22 0.41 2.77 -10.26
C LYS A 22 1.21 1.46 -10.32
N ILE A 23 2.42 1.47 -9.74
CA ILE A 23 3.33 0.31 -9.77
C ILE A 23 2.70 -0.90 -9.08
N ASP A 24 1.90 -0.69 -8.04
CA ASP A 24 1.08 -1.70 -7.36
C ASP A 24 0.24 -2.50 -8.36
N SER A 25 -0.47 -1.82 -9.24
CA SER A 25 -1.40 -2.42 -10.19
C SER A 25 -0.64 -3.17 -11.29
N TYR A 26 0.48 -2.62 -11.77
CA TYR A 26 1.35 -3.31 -12.73
C TYR A 26 2.02 -4.55 -12.12
N MET A 27 2.44 -4.51 -10.85
CA MET A 27 3.00 -5.66 -10.16
C MET A 27 1.98 -6.79 -10.02
N ILE A 28 0.74 -6.47 -9.62
CA ILE A 28 -0.34 -7.47 -9.53
C ILE A 28 -0.61 -8.07 -10.91
N LEU A 29 -0.68 -7.26 -11.97
CA LEU A 29 -0.96 -7.73 -13.33
C LEU A 29 0.17 -8.60 -13.88
N ALA A 30 1.43 -8.19 -13.70
CA ALA A 30 2.61 -8.98 -14.08
C ALA A 30 2.68 -10.29 -13.30
N GLY A 31 2.38 -10.25 -12.00
CA GLY A 31 2.25 -11.42 -11.14
C GLY A 31 1.19 -12.39 -11.65
N ALA A 32 -0.03 -11.91 -11.92
CA ALA A 32 -1.13 -12.71 -12.43
C ALA A 32 -0.80 -13.35 -13.80
N ALA A 33 -0.22 -12.58 -14.72
CA ALA A 33 0.21 -13.08 -16.02
C ALA A 33 1.30 -14.15 -15.88
N GLY A 34 2.28 -13.95 -15.01
CA GLY A 34 3.36 -14.92 -14.78
C GLY A 34 2.87 -16.21 -14.10
N VAL A 35 1.90 -16.13 -13.18
CA VAL A 35 1.24 -17.32 -12.61
C VAL A 35 0.46 -18.07 -13.69
N LEU A 36 -0.28 -17.38 -14.55
CA LEU A 36 -0.99 -18.02 -15.68
C LEU A 36 -0.01 -18.74 -16.62
N LEU A 37 1.11 -18.10 -16.95
CA LEU A 37 2.16 -18.71 -17.77
C LEU A 37 2.81 -19.92 -17.11
N GLY A 38 3.13 -19.85 -15.81
CA GLY A 38 3.73 -20.97 -15.11
C GLY A 38 2.77 -22.16 -14.94
N LEU A 39 1.46 -21.90 -14.86
CA LEU A 39 0.43 -22.95 -14.95
C LEU A 39 0.38 -23.58 -16.34
N VAL A 40 0.30 -22.79 -17.41
CA VAL A 40 0.24 -23.28 -18.80
C VAL A 40 1.49 -24.08 -19.16
N CYS A 41 2.66 -23.60 -18.79
CA CYS A 41 3.93 -24.28 -19.08
C CYS A 41 4.27 -25.40 -18.08
N SER A 42 3.45 -25.62 -17.04
CA SER A 42 3.71 -26.58 -15.96
C SER A 42 5.08 -26.41 -15.29
N ILE A 43 5.51 -25.16 -15.07
CA ILE A 43 6.80 -24.82 -14.45
C ILE A 43 6.55 -24.26 -13.05
N PRO A 44 6.68 -25.06 -11.97
CA PRO A 44 6.30 -24.64 -10.62
C PRO A 44 7.12 -23.49 -10.05
N ILE A 45 8.38 -23.34 -10.49
CA ILE A 45 9.27 -22.27 -10.00
C ILE A 45 8.77 -20.89 -10.42
N ILE A 46 8.16 -20.79 -11.62
CA ILE A 46 7.61 -19.55 -12.15
C ILE A 46 6.44 -19.11 -11.27
N ASN A 47 5.51 -20.02 -10.95
CA ASN A 47 4.37 -19.71 -10.08
C ASN A 47 4.82 -19.19 -8.71
N LYS A 48 5.85 -19.79 -8.12
CA LYS A 48 6.39 -19.35 -6.82
C LYS A 48 6.97 -17.94 -6.89
N ILE A 49 7.70 -17.61 -7.94
CA ILE A 49 8.32 -16.28 -8.11
C ILE A 49 7.24 -15.21 -8.37
N PHE A 50 6.31 -15.48 -9.29
CA PHE A 50 5.30 -14.49 -9.67
C PHE A 50 4.20 -14.30 -8.62
N ALA A 51 3.97 -15.27 -7.73
CA ALA A 51 3.13 -15.08 -6.55
C ALA A 51 3.65 -13.95 -5.63
N TRP A 52 4.98 -13.77 -5.53
CA TRP A 52 5.56 -12.65 -4.78
C TRP A 52 5.21 -11.29 -5.37
N PHE A 53 5.14 -11.18 -6.69
CA PHE A 53 4.76 -9.93 -7.36
C PHE A 53 3.33 -9.53 -6.99
N ILE A 54 2.41 -10.50 -6.94
CA ILE A 54 1.03 -10.29 -6.49
C ILE A 54 1.04 -9.86 -5.01
N LEU A 55 1.75 -10.59 -4.15
CA LEU A 55 1.80 -10.30 -2.72
C LEU A 55 2.30 -8.87 -2.44
N PHE A 56 3.43 -8.48 -3.03
CA PHE A 56 3.99 -7.14 -2.84
C PHE A 56 3.06 -6.05 -3.39
N GLY A 57 2.47 -6.25 -4.57
CA GLY A 57 1.52 -5.30 -5.12
C GLY A 57 0.28 -5.11 -4.25
N VAL A 58 -0.27 -6.20 -3.69
CA VAL A 58 -1.41 -6.15 -2.76
C VAL A 58 -1.04 -5.43 -1.46
N VAL A 59 0.14 -5.70 -0.88
CA VAL A 59 0.60 -5.03 0.34
C VAL A 59 0.72 -3.52 0.15
N ILE A 60 1.29 -3.07 -0.98
CA ILE A 60 1.37 -1.63 -1.29
C ILE A 60 -0.03 -1.02 -1.38
N LYS A 61 -0.96 -1.71 -2.04
CA LYS A 61 -2.34 -1.24 -2.21
C LYS A 61 -3.10 -1.16 -0.88
N LEU A 62 -2.90 -2.11 0.02
CA LEU A 62 -3.46 -2.11 1.37
C LEU A 62 -2.89 -0.96 2.21
N TYR A 63 -1.60 -0.68 2.08
CA TYR A 63 -0.99 0.46 2.76
C TYR A 63 -1.54 1.80 2.24
N ASP A 64 -1.70 1.96 0.93
CA ASP A 64 -2.35 3.13 0.33
C ASP A 64 -3.79 3.31 0.81
N PHE A 65 -4.55 2.21 0.90
CA PHE A 65 -5.90 2.21 1.46
C PHE A 65 -5.92 2.64 2.92
N SER A 66 -4.96 2.17 3.73
CA SER A 66 -4.83 2.58 5.13
C SER A 66 -4.52 4.07 5.26
N GLU A 67 -3.60 4.62 4.44
CA GLU A 67 -3.32 6.05 4.43
C GLU A 67 -4.55 6.89 4.05
N GLU A 68 -5.33 6.41 3.09
CA GLU A 68 -6.53 7.10 2.64
C GLU A 68 -7.61 7.09 3.74
N ILE A 69 -7.78 5.97 4.45
CA ILE A 69 -8.64 5.90 5.63
C ILE A 69 -8.18 6.90 6.69
N GLU A 70 -6.89 6.91 7.04
CA GLU A 70 -6.36 7.81 8.08
C GLU A 70 -6.60 9.29 7.75
N LYS A 71 -6.45 9.68 6.48
CA LYS A 71 -6.73 11.05 6.02
C LYS A 71 -8.21 11.41 6.02
N ASN A 72 -9.09 10.42 5.79
CA ASN A 72 -10.53 10.63 5.66
C ASN A 72 -11.31 10.37 6.95
N ILE A 73 -10.69 9.79 7.99
CA ILE A 73 -11.29 9.69 9.32
C ILE A 73 -11.42 11.11 9.87
N VAL A 74 -12.65 11.62 9.87
CA VAL A 74 -13.01 12.80 10.66
C VAL A 74 -12.78 12.44 12.13
N PRO A 75 -11.96 13.20 12.89
CA PRO A 75 -11.75 12.92 14.29
C PRO A 75 -13.11 12.96 14.99
N TYR A 76 -13.47 11.84 15.62
CA TYR A 76 -14.73 11.73 16.33
C TYR A 76 -14.74 12.76 17.46
N ASP A 77 -15.74 13.66 17.45
CA ASP A 77 -15.85 14.68 18.49
C ASP A 77 -16.38 14.02 19.77
N PHE A 78 -15.45 13.50 20.58
CA PHE A 78 -15.77 12.89 21.87
C PHE A 78 -16.47 13.87 22.83
N ASN A 79 -16.39 15.19 22.60
CA ASN A 79 -17.11 16.18 23.41
C ASN A 79 -18.63 16.14 23.15
N ARG A 80 -19.09 15.58 22.02
CA ARG A 80 -20.51 15.30 21.80
C ARG A 80 -21.02 14.07 22.55
N LEU A 81 -20.12 13.17 22.94
CA LEU A 81 -20.46 11.96 23.70
C LEU A 81 -20.43 12.20 25.21
N LEU A 82 -19.71 13.22 25.66
CA LEU A 82 -19.59 13.54 27.08
C LEU A 82 -20.69 14.53 27.48
N PRO A 83 -21.37 14.30 28.62
CA PRO A 83 -22.30 15.30 29.15
C PRO A 83 -21.54 16.60 29.43
N PRO A 84 -22.16 17.77 29.20
CA PRO A 84 -21.51 19.06 29.43
C PRO A 84 -21.05 19.17 30.90
N PRO A 85 -19.90 19.81 31.17
CA PRO A 85 -19.38 19.93 32.52
C PRO A 85 -20.41 20.64 33.42
N LYS A 86 -20.63 20.08 34.62
CA LYS A 86 -21.48 20.71 35.63
C LYS A 86 -20.81 22.02 36.08
N LYS A 87 -21.56 23.12 36.03
CA LYS A 87 -21.15 24.44 36.54
C LYS A 87 -20.84 24.37 38.03
#